data_AF-A0A1F9ZWB8-F1
#
_entry.id   AF-A0A1F9ZWB8-F1
#
_cell.length_a   1.000
_cell.length_b   1.000
_cell.length_c   1.000
_cell.angle_alpha   90.00
_cell.angle_beta   90.00
_cell.angle_gamma   90.00
#
_symmetry.space_group_name_H-M   'P 1'
#
loop_
_entity.id
_entity.type
_entity.pdbx_description
1 polymer ?
#
loop_
_entity_poly.entity_id
_entity_poly.type
_entity_poly.pdbx_seq_one_letter_code
_entity_poly.pdbx_strand_id
1 'polypeptide(L)'
;MIGTMTSLKKRGLGTDEDGGIEGLPLQLLIMVVVAGLGLTILMGWMNSIAAPHSIGDVFVTPSEIVVFDDDGDGVYTRDGVAITVTVTDEKGDRLEGATVVLEGANVKDGDGRPARGVTDSNGQVLFRGLEVECFGSKLTTVTVTVAKGDYGIDSSYEIPVIPS
;
A
#
# COMPACT_ATOMS: atom_id res chain seq x y z
N MET A 1 -22.08 -102.67 -6.33
CA MET A 1 -22.36 -101.66 -7.38
C MET A 1 -22.28 -100.29 -6.72
N ILE A 2 -21.44 -99.43 -7.29
CA ILE A 2 -20.96 -98.15 -6.74
C ILE A 2 -22.06 -97.09 -6.83
N GLY A 3 -22.25 -96.29 -5.77
CA GLY A 3 -23.13 -95.12 -5.76
C GLY A 3 -22.40 -93.92 -5.17
N THR A 4 -21.94 -93.05 -6.06
CA THR A 4 -20.95 -91.98 -5.86
C THR A 4 -21.50 -90.79 -5.06
N MET A 5 -20.78 -90.35 -4.03
CA MET A 5 -21.02 -89.08 -3.32
C MET A 5 -20.69 -87.89 -4.23
N THR A 6 -21.66 -87.00 -4.45
CA THR A 6 -21.46 -85.74 -5.18
C THR A 6 -21.11 -84.62 -4.20
N SER A 7 -19.89 -84.09 -4.30
CA SER A 7 -19.37 -82.99 -3.47
C SER A 7 -19.90 -81.63 -3.94
N LEU A 8 -20.45 -80.84 -3.02
CA LEU A 8 -20.91 -79.47 -3.25
C LEU A 8 -19.71 -78.51 -3.24
N LYS A 9 -19.36 -78.01 -4.42
CA LYS A 9 -18.28 -77.03 -4.64
C LYS A 9 -18.70 -75.63 -4.13
N LYS A 10 -18.05 -75.13 -3.09
CA LYS A 10 -18.16 -73.74 -2.62
C LYS A 10 -17.70 -72.78 -3.73
N ARG A 11 -18.58 -71.91 -4.23
CA ARG A 11 -18.22 -70.80 -5.14
C ARG A 11 -17.62 -69.67 -4.30
N GLY A 12 -16.34 -69.38 -4.49
CA GLY A 12 -15.74 -68.12 -4.07
C GLY A 12 -16.25 -67.00 -4.97
N LEU A 13 -16.65 -65.88 -4.37
CA LEU A 13 -16.94 -64.65 -5.10
C LEU A 13 -15.59 -64.04 -5.50
N GLY A 14 -15.24 -64.14 -6.77
CA GLY A 14 -14.16 -63.33 -7.34
C GLY A 14 -14.71 -61.92 -7.56
N THR A 15 -14.02 -60.92 -7.02
CA THR A 15 -14.15 -59.55 -7.50
C THR A 15 -13.43 -59.47 -8.83
N ASP A 16 -14.19 -59.25 -9.91
CA ASP A 16 -13.62 -58.95 -11.22
C ASP A 16 -12.90 -57.59 -11.13
N GLU A 17 -11.57 -57.62 -11.14
CA GLU A 17 -10.67 -56.45 -11.20
C GLU A 17 -10.19 -56.19 -12.64
N ASP A 18 -10.99 -56.51 -13.65
CA ASP A 18 -10.74 -56.04 -15.02
C ASP A 18 -11.40 -54.67 -15.22
N GLY A 19 -10.80 -53.65 -14.60
CA GLY A 19 -11.09 -52.24 -14.87
C GLY A 19 -10.64 -51.89 -16.29
N GLY A 20 -11.56 -52.00 -17.24
CA GLY A 20 -11.32 -51.65 -18.64
C GLY A 20 -10.74 -50.24 -18.78
N ILE A 21 -9.89 -50.07 -19.79
CA ILE A 21 -9.33 -48.78 -20.28
C ILE A 21 -10.45 -47.76 -20.61
N GLU A 22 -11.72 -48.14 -20.54
CA GLU A 22 -12.91 -47.30 -20.67
C GLU A 22 -13.03 -46.20 -19.60
N GLY A 23 -12.37 -46.38 -18.45
CA GLY A 23 -12.15 -45.31 -17.49
C GLY A 23 -11.23 -44.20 -18.01
N LEU A 24 -10.32 -44.47 -18.95
CA LEU A 24 -9.34 -43.47 -19.43
C LEU A 24 -10.00 -42.33 -20.22
N PRO A 25 -10.86 -42.57 -21.23
CA PRO A 25 -11.56 -41.48 -21.92
C PRO A 25 -12.51 -40.69 -21.00
N LEU A 26 -13.20 -41.37 -20.09
CA LEU A 26 -14.17 -40.77 -19.19
C LEU A 26 -13.50 -39.98 -18.05
N GLN A 27 -12.41 -40.50 -17.49
CA GLN A 27 -11.59 -39.81 -16.50
C GLN A 27 -10.90 -38.60 -17.11
N LEU A 28 -10.42 -38.68 -18.36
CA LEU A 28 -9.85 -37.53 -19.06
C LEU A 28 -10.91 -36.45 -19.29
N LEU A 29 -12.13 -36.81 -19.68
CA LEU A 29 -13.23 -35.86 -19.83
C LEU A 29 -13.55 -35.19 -18.49
N ILE A 30 -13.70 -35.96 -17.41
CA ILE A 30 -13.94 -35.40 -16.07
C ILE A 30 -12.78 -34.51 -15.64
N MET A 31 -11.54 -34.91 -15.90
CA MET A 31 -10.35 -34.11 -15.57
C MET A 31 -10.35 -32.78 -16.29
N VAL A 32 -10.66 -32.77 -17.59
CA VAL A 32 -10.74 -31.52 -18.39
C VAL A 32 -11.85 -30.61 -17.89
N VAL A 33 -13.03 -31.17 -17.57
CA VAL A 33 -14.15 -30.39 -17.03
C VAL A 33 -13.80 -29.80 -15.66
N VAL A 34 -13.26 -30.62 -14.74
CA VAL A 34 -12.88 -30.17 -13.40
C VAL A 34 -11.73 -29.18 -13.46
N ALA A 35 -10.73 -29.40 -14.31
CA ALA A 35 -9.62 -28.46 -14.50
C ALA A 35 -10.10 -27.13 -15.11
N GLY A 36 -11.01 -27.17 -16.07
CA GLY A 36 -11.61 -25.98 -16.69
C GLY A 36 -12.40 -25.16 -15.68
N LEU A 37 -13.29 -25.81 -14.91
CA LEU A 37 -14.03 -25.15 -13.83
C LEU A 37 -13.09 -24.59 -12.76
N GLY A 38 -12.05 -25.33 -12.38
CA GLY A 38 -11.02 -24.87 -11.45
C GLY A 38 -10.30 -23.62 -11.94
N LEU A 39 -9.88 -23.58 -13.21
CA LEU A 39 -9.22 -22.41 -13.80
C LEU A 39 -10.15 -21.18 -13.82
N THR A 40 -11.44 -21.36 -14.13
CA THR A 40 -12.39 -20.24 -14.14
C THR A 40 -12.55 -19.60 -12.76
N ILE A 41 -12.54 -20.39 -11.69
CA ILE A 41 -12.60 -19.89 -10.31
C ILE A 41 -11.33 -19.10 -9.99
N LEU A 42 -10.16 -19.64 -10.33
CA LEU A 42 -8.88 -18.96 -10.09
C LEU A 42 -8.78 -17.64 -10.85
N MET A 43 -9.20 -17.61 -12.12
CA MET A 43 -9.25 -16.39 -12.93
C MET A 43 -10.26 -15.38 -12.39
N GLY A 44 -11.44 -15.83 -11.96
CA GLY A 44 -12.44 -14.98 -11.31
C GLY A 44 -11.92 -14.33 -10.03
N TRP A 45 -11.09 -15.05 -9.27
CA TRP A 45 -10.47 -14.54 -8.05
C TRP A 45 -9.32 -13.56 -8.33
N MET A 46 -8.51 -13.81 -9.36
CA MET A 46 -7.46 -12.88 -9.81
C MET A 46 -8.04 -11.53 -10.29
N ASN A 47 -9.24 -11.53 -10.86
CA ASN A 47 -9.90 -10.30 -11.31
C ASN A 47 -10.47 -9.44 -10.17
N SER A 48 -10.43 -9.92 -8.92
CA SER A 48 -10.90 -9.19 -7.74
C SER A 48 -9.77 -8.50 -6.95
N ILE A 49 -8.52 -8.64 -7.38
CA ILE A 49 -7.39 -7.92 -6.76
C ILE A 49 -7.30 -6.56 -7.42
N ALA A 50 -7.78 -5.52 -6.72
CA ALA A 50 -7.51 -4.14 -7.12
C ALA A 50 -5.98 -3.97 -7.27
N ALA A 51 -5.55 -3.33 -8.36
CA ALA A 51 -4.14 -3.00 -8.52
C ALA A 51 -3.68 -2.19 -7.29
N PRO A 52 -2.50 -2.46 -6.72
CA PRO A 52 -2.01 -1.70 -5.59
C PRO A 52 -1.90 -0.24 -6.01
N HIS A 53 -2.60 0.63 -5.29
CA HIS A 53 -2.46 2.08 -5.41
C HIS A 53 -1.31 2.54 -4.53
N SER A 54 -0.58 3.56 -4.99
CA SER A 54 0.57 4.11 -4.30
C SER A 54 0.62 5.62 -4.44
N ILE A 55 1.22 6.28 -3.45
CA ILE A 55 1.55 7.69 -3.58
C ILE A 55 2.64 7.81 -4.65
N GLY A 56 2.40 8.67 -5.63
CA GLY A 56 3.37 9.00 -6.68
C GLY A 56 4.27 10.13 -6.21
N ASP A 57 4.09 11.33 -6.76
CA ASP A 57 4.91 12.48 -6.44
C ASP A 57 4.30 13.38 -5.35
N VAL A 58 5.16 13.89 -4.47
CA VAL A 58 4.86 14.93 -3.49
C VAL A 58 5.64 16.19 -3.85
N PHE A 59 4.91 17.25 -4.21
CA PHE A 59 5.50 18.56 -4.54
C PHE A 59 5.29 19.53 -3.40
N VAL A 60 6.34 20.24 -2.99
CA VAL A 60 6.29 21.20 -1.89
C VAL A 60 6.75 22.57 -2.36
N THR A 61 6.07 23.62 -1.91
CA THR A 61 6.42 25.01 -2.21
C THR A 61 6.25 25.86 -0.94
N PRO A 62 7.29 26.57 -0.47
CA PRO A 62 8.65 26.65 -1.02
C PRO A 62 9.46 25.35 -0.83
N SER A 63 10.50 25.18 -1.64
CA SER A 63 11.41 24.01 -1.57
C SER A 63 12.52 24.15 -0.51
N GLU A 64 12.60 25.29 0.17
CA GLU A 64 13.53 25.55 1.27
C GLU A 64 12.93 26.58 2.23
N ILE A 65 13.40 26.59 3.47
CA ILE A 65 13.01 27.54 4.50
C ILE A 65 14.28 28.19 5.04
N VAL A 66 14.38 29.50 4.92
CA VAL A 66 15.49 30.27 5.50
C VAL A 66 15.05 30.80 6.86
N VAL A 67 15.82 30.58 7.90
CA VAL A 67 15.59 31.03 9.29
C VAL A 67 16.75 31.93 9.74
N PHE A 68 16.49 32.84 10.69
CA PHE A 68 17.43 33.88 11.10
C PHE A 68 17.60 33.89 12.62
N ASP A 69 18.81 34.25 13.06
CA ASP A 69 19.16 34.49 14.46
C ASP A 69 19.27 36.01 14.68
N ASP A 70 18.15 36.63 15.01
CA ASP A 70 18.06 38.10 15.15
C ASP A 70 18.66 38.62 16.46
N ASP A 71 18.77 37.79 17.51
CA ASP A 71 19.24 38.19 18.84
C ASP A 71 20.63 37.61 19.21
N GLY A 72 21.16 36.70 18.39
CA GLY A 72 22.49 36.10 18.55
C GLY A 72 22.54 35.02 19.63
N ASP A 73 21.41 34.45 20.03
CA ASP A 73 21.33 33.41 21.06
C ASP A 73 21.63 32.00 20.53
N GLY A 74 21.75 31.86 19.21
CA GLY A 74 22.00 30.60 18.50
C GLY A 74 20.73 29.82 18.15
N VAL A 75 19.55 30.40 18.35
CA VAL A 75 18.25 29.88 17.94
C VAL A 75 17.81 30.65 16.69
N TYR A 76 17.69 29.93 15.59
CA TYR A 76 17.25 30.51 14.33
C TYR A 76 15.76 30.28 14.19
N THR A 77 14.99 31.36 14.02
CA THR A 77 13.53 31.31 13.96
C THR A 77 13.00 31.94 12.67
N ARG A 78 11.79 31.53 12.29
CA ARG A 78 10.97 32.24 11.31
C ARG A 78 9.49 31.97 11.54
N ASP A 79 8.75 33.06 11.68
CA ASP A 79 7.30 33.06 11.76
C ASP A 79 6.64 33.31 10.41
N GLY A 80 5.35 32.94 10.32
CA GLY A 80 4.53 33.30 9.18
C GLY A 80 4.84 32.50 7.91
N VAL A 81 5.54 31.37 8.02
CA VAL A 81 5.87 30.54 6.86
C VAL A 81 4.60 29.93 6.27
N ALA A 82 4.49 29.94 4.94
CA ALA A 82 3.42 29.30 4.21
C ALA A 82 3.99 28.17 3.35
N ILE A 83 3.47 26.95 3.52
CA ILE A 83 3.91 25.76 2.80
C ILE A 83 2.70 25.15 2.11
N THR A 84 2.81 24.97 0.80
CA THR A 84 1.84 24.23 -0.02
C THR A 84 2.41 22.86 -0.32
N VAL A 85 1.67 21.80 -0.01
CA VAL A 85 2.00 20.43 -0.39
C VAL A 85 0.97 19.94 -1.39
N THR A 86 1.42 19.44 -2.52
CA THR A 86 0.59 18.83 -3.57
C THR A 86 0.93 17.35 -3.68
N VAL A 87 -0.08 16.49 -3.64
CA VAL A 87 0.08 15.03 -3.65
C VAL A 87 -0.55 14.45 -4.91
N THR A 88 0.15 13.50 -5.53
CA THR A 88 -0.32 12.76 -6.71
C THR A 88 -0.23 11.25 -6.51
N ASP A 89 -0.98 10.49 -7.30
CA ASP A 89 -0.83 9.03 -7.40
C ASP A 89 0.28 8.64 -8.38
N GLU A 90 0.54 7.34 -8.55
CA GLU A 90 1.55 6.85 -9.50
C GLU A 90 1.26 7.17 -10.99
N LYS A 91 0.07 7.67 -11.31
CA LYS A 91 -0.35 8.07 -12.65
C LYS A 91 -0.27 9.58 -12.86
N GLY A 92 0.04 10.34 -11.81
CA GLY A 92 0.08 11.80 -11.81
C GLY A 92 -1.26 12.46 -11.53
N ASP A 93 -2.30 11.70 -11.17
CA ASP A 93 -3.61 12.24 -10.79
C ASP A 93 -3.55 12.83 -9.38
N ARG A 94 -4.29 13.93 -9.14
CA ARG A 94 -4.30 14.63 -7.85
C ARG A 94 -5.00 13.79 -6.78
N LEU A 95 -4.38 13.67 -5.60
CA LEU A 95 -4.92 12.87 -4.50
C LEU A 95 -5.61 13.73 -3.44
N GLU A 96 -6.94 13.74 -3.47
CA GLU A 96 -7.79 14.30 -2.41
C GLU A 96 -7.84 13.40 -1.16
N GLY A 97 -7.94 14.02 0.02
CA GLY A 97 -8.15 13.30 1.28
C GLY A 97 -6.90 12.63 1.84
N ALA A 98 -5.70 12.96 1.33
CA ALA A 98 -4.44 12.50 1.89
C ALA A 98 -4.09 13.35 3.12
N THR A 99 -3.71 12.69 4.21
CA THR A 99 -3.24 13.36 5.43
C THR A 99 -1.78 13.73 5.25
N VAL A 100 -1.44 14.99 5.51
CA VAL A 100 -0.07 15.52 5.43
C VAL A 100 0.35 16.01 6.81
N VAL A 101 1.53 15.62 7.25
CA VAL A 101 2.14 16.02 8.51
C VAL A 101 3.54 16.56 8.23
N LEU A 102 3.86 17.71 8.83
CA LEU A 102 5.20 18.29 8.78
C LEU A 102 5.88 18.04 10.13
N GLU A 103 7.08 17.47 10.11
CA GLU A 103 7.86 17.16 11.31
C GLU A 103 9.33 17.55 11.13
N GLY A 104 10.01 17.91 12.21
CA GLY A 104 11.40 18.41 12.16
C GLY A 104 11.50 19.93 12.28
N ALA A 105 12.70 20.43 12.59
CA ALA A 105 13.00 21.86 12.83
C ALA A 105 11.94 22.58 13.70
N ASN A 106 11.45 21.88 14.74
CA ASN A 106 10.43 22.34 15.68
C ASN A 106 9.21 23.02 15.00
N VAL A 107 8.82 22.56 13.80
CA VAL A 107 7.75 23.17 13.02
C VAL A 107 6.41 23.07 13.74
N LYS A 108 5.72 24.20 13.86
CA LYS A 108 4.41 24.32 14.51
C LYS A 108 3.44 25.15 13.66
N ASP A 109 2.15 24.90 13.85
CA ASP A 109 1.12 25.81 13.38
C ASP A 109 1.05 27.07 14.25
N GLY A 110 0.27 28.07 13.82
CA GLY A 110 0.11 29.32 14.56
C GLY A 110 -0.53 29.19 15.95
N ASP A 111 -1.05 28.01 16.31
CA ASP A 111 -1.55 27.69 17.66
C ASP A 111 -0.49 26.95 18.51
N GLY A 112 0.73 26.74 17.99
CA GLY A 112 1.81 26.00 18.64
C GLY A 112 1.64 24.47 18.59
N ARG A 113 0.78 23.94 17.71
CA ARG A 113 0.51 22.50 17.57
C ARG A 113 1.30 21.91 16.39
N PRO A 114 1.43 20.57 16.33
CA PRO A 114 2.04 19.92 15.16
C PRO A 114 1.27 20.23 13.88
N ALA A 115 1.97 20.71 12.86
CA ALA A 115 1.40 21.07 11.58
C ALA A 115 0.89 19.83 10.84
N ARG A 116 -0.45 19.71 10.77
CA ARG A 116 -1.16 18.62 10.08
C ARG A 116 -2.31 19.17 9.23
N GLY A 117 -2.59 18.51 8.12
CA GLY A 117 -3.70 18.89 7.25
C GLY A 117 -4.14 17.74 6.35
N VAL A 118 -5.19 17.98 5.58
CA VAL A 118 -5.74 17.02 4.63
C VAL A 118 -5.82 17.69 3.26
N THR A 119 -5.44 17.00 2.20
CA THR A 119 -5.50 17.53 0.84
C THR A 119 -6.94 17.74 0.38
N ASP A 120 -7.17 18.85 -0.32
CA ASP A 120 -8.45 19.23 -0.92
C ASP A 120 -8.72 18.50 -2.25
N SER A 121 -9.80 18.87 -2.93
CA SER A 121 -10.19 18.33 -4.24
C SER A 121 -9.16 18.55 -5.36
N ASN A 122 -8.18 19.42 -5.15
CA ASN A 122 -7.06 19.65 -6.08
C ASN A 122 -5.80 18.86 -5.67
N GLY A 123 -5.91 17.99 -4.67
CA GLY A 123 -4.80 17.24 -4.09
C GLY A 123 -3.80 18.12 -3.34
N GLN A 124 -4.25 19.27 -2.81
CA GLN A 124 -3.38 20.26 -2.19
C GLN A 124 -3.75 20.52 -0.73
N VAL A 125 -2.74 20.78 0.09
CA VAL A 125 -2.92 21.32 1.44
C VAL A 125 -2.02 22.54 1.60
N LEU A 126 -2.58 23.60 2.18
CA LEU A 126 -1.88 24.84 2.44
C LEU A 126 -1.78 25.08 3.94
N PHE A 127 -0.56 25.00 4.45
CA PHE A 127 -0.19 25.41 5.80
C PHE A 127 0.14 26.89 5.80
N ARG A 128 -0.44 27.65 6.72
CA ARG A 128 -0.21 29.09 6.87
C ARG A 128 0.20 29.41 8.30
N GLY A 129 1.00 30.45 8.47
CA GLY A 129 1.38 30.93 9.79
C GLY A 129 2.24 29.91 10.54
N LEU A 130 3.03 29.12 9.82
CA LEU A 130 3.92 28.16 10.45
C LEU A 130 5.08 28.91 11.12
N GLU A 131 5.45 28.41 12.29
CA GLU A 131 6.64 28.77 13.03
C GLU A 131 7.67 27.64 12.83
N VAL A 132 8.91 28.00 12.51
CA VAL A 132 10.02 27.06 12.32
C VAL A 132 11.19 27.54 13.17
N GLU A 133 11.80 26.62 13.91
CA GLU A 133 12.89 26.91 14.84
C GLU A 133 13.97 25.82 14.76
N CYS A 134 15.22 26.22 14.58
CA CYS A 134 16.34 25.30 14.67
C CYS A 134 17.47 25.83 15.57
N PHE A 135 18.12 24.89 16.27
CA PHE A 135 19.22 25.21 17.17
C PHE A 135 20.57 25.07 16.48
N GLY A 136 21.37 26.13 16.53
CA GLY A 136 22.70 26.20 15.95
C GLY A 136 22.70 26.34 14.43
N SER A 137 23.89 26.59 13.88
CA SER A 137 24.08 26.90 12.45
C SER A 137 24.15 25.68 11.52
N LYS A 138 23.68 24.51 11.98
CA LYS A 138 23.68 23.30 11.16
C LYS A 138 22.42 23.24 10.31
N LEU A 139 22.57 22.74 9.08
CA LEU A 139 21.44 22.40 8.23
C LEU A 139 20.52 21.41 8.95
N THR A 140 19.23 21.71 8.98
CA THR A 140 18.18 20.81 9.46
C THR A 140 17.12 20.64 8.38
N THR A 141 16.18 19.72 8.58
CA THR A 141 15.12 19.45 7.61
C THR A 141 13.75 19.38 8.29
N VAL A 142 12.72 19.71 7.50
CA VAL A 142 11.33 19.39 7.80
C VAL A 142 10.91 18.24 6.90
N THR A 143 10.66 17.08 7.46
CA THR A 143 10.14 15.91 6.75
C THR A 143 8.65 16.10 6.48
N VAL A 144 8.24 15.85 5.24
CA VAL A 144 6.84 15.86 4.82
C VAL A 144 6.36 14.41 4.76
N THR A 145 5.48 14.05 5.66
CA THR A 145 4.86 12.72 5.67
C THR A 145 3.44 12.80 5.12
N VAL A 146 3.16 12.00 4.11
CA VAL A 146 1.86 11.88 3.45
C VAL A 146 1.30 10.48 3.68
N ALA A 147 0.06 10.39 4.14
CA ALA A 147 -0.63 9.12 4.38
C ALA A 147 -2.02 9.14 3.77
N LYS A 148 -2.37 8.10 3.01
CA LYS A 148 -3.70 7.96 2.42
C LYS A 148 -4.15 6.50 2.49
N GLY A 149 -5.37 6.29 3.00
CA GLY A 149 -6.01 4.98 2.98
C GLY A 149 -6.05 4.43 1.56
N ASP A 150 -5.68 3.16 1.42
CA ASP A 150 -5.51 2.39 0.17
C ASP A 150 -4.28 2.74 -0.68
N TYR A 151 -3.51 3.77 -0.33
CA TYR A 151 -2.30 4.22 -1.05
C TYR A 151 -1.00 4.10 -0.24
N GLY A 152 -1.10 3.94 1.09
CA GLY A 152 0.03 3.78 1.98
C GLY A 152 0.54 5.09 2.59
N ILE A 153 1.83 5.13 2.91
CA ILE A 153 2.53 6.25 3.56
C ILE A 153 3.81 6.53 2.77
N ASP A 154 4.05 7.80 2.47
CA ASP A 154 5.30 8.31 1.91
C ASP A 154 5.88 9.39 2.84
N SER A 155 7.17 9.33 3.10
CA SER A 155 7.91 10.30 3.92
C SER A 155 9.26 10.65 3.30
N SER A 156 9.37 10.50 1.97
CA SER A 156 10.62 10.65 1.24
C SER A 156 11.03 12.11 1.02
N TYR A 157 10.08 13.05 1.12
CA TYR A 157 10.34 14.46 0.87
C TYR A 157 10.80 15.19 2.14
N GLU A 158 11.92 15.92 2.02
CA GLU A 158 12.47 16.75 3.08
C GLU A 158 12.67 18.18 2.57
N ILE A 159 12.18 19.15 3.34
CA ILE A 159 12.39 20.58 3.09
C ILE A 159 13.64 20.99 3.87
N PRO A 160 14.73 21.43 3.22
CA PRO A 160 15.88 21.98 3.92
C PRO A 160 15.53 23.27 4.66
N VAL A 161 15.99 23.36 5.91
CA VAL A 161 15.94 24.54 6.77
C VAL A 161 17.35 25.09 6.89
N ILE A 162 17.56 26.27 6.30
CA ILE A 162 18.86 26.92 6.14
C ILE A 162 18.97 28.05 7.17
N PRO A 163 19.85 27.92 8.17
CA PRO A 163 20.20 29.03 9.04
C PRO A 163 21.04 30.06 8.26
N SER A 164 20.64 31.33 8.30
CA SER A 164 21.30 32.45 7.60
C SER A 164 21.69 33.57 8.55
#